data_AF-G6F2G4-F1
#
_entry.id   AF-G6F2G4-F1
#
_cell.length_a   1.000
_cell.length_b   1.000
_cell.length_c   1.000
_cell.angle_alpha   90.00
_cell.angle_beta   90.00
_cell.angle_gamma   90.00
#
_symmetry.space_group_name_H-M   'P 1'
#
loop_
_entity.id
_entity.type
_entity.pdbx_description
1 polymer ?
#
loop_
_entity_poly.entity_id
_entity_poly.type
_entity_poly.pdbx_seq_one_letter_code
_entity_poly.pdbx_strand_id
1 'polypeptide(L)'
;MDLKQLMIGLLVVASSPMIASSAMAQQQPMTAQTMDSQLDGLYGTHEIYHHFFDALKDSIIQRHKDQVAAVIRYPLIVQLNKKQVKIKNKQQFIKHYDQIITPKIEQVVKEQQYVGMLSTYRGMAFGNGEIWFAGLCPKKTCKDHSKTVVKIIGINNFMQ
;
A
#
# COMPACT_ATOMS: atom_id res chain seq x y z
N MET A 1 68.42 15.85 49.41
CA MET A 1 68.56 14.42 49.07
C MET A 1 67.30 13.74 49.61
N ASP A 2 66.48 13.02 48.86
CA ASP A 2 66.69 12.40 47.57
C ASP A 2 65.33 12.13 46.90
N LEU A 3 65.40 11.93 45.58
CA LEU A 3 64.33 11.66 44.65
C LEU A 3 64.34 10.15 44.36
N LYS A 4 63.30 9.41 44.77
CA LYS A 4 62.63 8.28 44.05
C LYS A 4 61.97 7.26 44.99
N GLN A 5 60.78 6.86 44.56
CA GLN A 5 60.02 5.63 44.82
C GLN A 5 59.40 5.37 46.21
N LEU A 6 58.07 5.49 46.26
CA LEU A 6 57.13 4.66 47.04
C LEU A 6 55.74 4.87 46.41
N MET A 7 55.28 4.00 45.51
CA MET A 7 54.49 2.77 45.76
C MET A 7 53.12 3.04 46.39
N ILE A 8 52.11 2.30 45.87
CA ILE A 8 50.72 2.17 46.32
C ILE A 8 49.83 3.30 45.79
N GLY A 9 48.81 3.11 44.97
CA GLY A 9 48.07 1.93 44.54
C GLY A 9 46.65 2.42 44.25
N LEU A 10 46.13 2.19 43.05
CA LEU A 10 44.69 2.19 42.82
C LEU A 10 44.40 1.39 41.55
N LEU A 11 43.82 0.21 41.74
CA LEU A 11 43.03 -0.46 40.72
C LEU A 11 41.90 0.48 40.31
N VAL A 12 42.09 1.22 39.22
CA VAL A 12 40.96 1.79 38.50
C VAL A 12 40.37 0.65 37.70
N VAL A 13 39.32 0.06 38.25
CA VAL A 13 38.42 -0.82 37.50
C VAL A 13 37.91 0.04 36.35
N ALA A 14 38.39 -0.24 35.13
CA ALA A 14 37.86 0.36 33.92
C ALA A 14 36.45 -0.19 33.71
N SER A 15 35.47 0.33 34.45
CA SER A 15 34.07 0.14 34.16
C SER A 15 33.74 1.01 32.96
N SER A 16 34.02 0.49 31.77
CA SER A 16 33.56 1.09 30.52
C SER A 16 32.03 1.18 30.59
N PRO A 17 31.42 2.37 30.47
CA PRO A 17 29.99 2.44 30.25
C PRO A 17 29.74 1.84 28.86
N MET A 18 29.18 0.63 28.81
CA MET A 18 28.55 0.14 27.60
C MET A 18 27.38 1.07 27.33
N ILE A 19 27.57 2.01 26.39
CA ILE A 19 26.46 2.76 25.81
C ILE A 19 25.66 1.73 25.03
N ALA A 20 24.62 1.19 25.66
CA ALA A 20 23.60 0.42 24.98
C ALA A 20 22.97 1.34 23.93
N SER A 21 23.45 1.24 22.69
CA SER A 21 22.85 1.92 21.55
C SER A 21 21.52 1.23 21.32
N SER A 22 20.47 1.71 21.99
CA SER A 22 19.11 1.48 21.56
C SER A 22 18.98 2.17 20.21
N ALA A 23 19.19 1.41 19.13
CA ALA A 23 18.74 1.78 17.80
C ALA A 23 17.21 1.83 17.85
N MET A 24 16.69 2.97 18.34
CA MET A 24 15.32 3.34 18.09
C MET A 24 15.23 3.46 16.57
N ALA A 25 14.57 2.49 15.93
CA ALA A 25 14.15 2.61 14.54
C ALA A 25 13.29 3.87 14.48
N GLN A 26 13.90 5.00 14.10
CA GLN A 26 13.19 6.22 13.82
C GLN A 26 12.28 5.88 12.64
N GLN A 27 10.98 5.76 12.90
CA GLN A 27 9.99 5.71 11.83
C GLN A 27 10.08 7.04 11.10
N GLN A 28 10.95 7.10 10.09
CA GLN A 28 11.03 8.25 9.22
C GLN A 28 9.63 8.44 8.61
N PRO A 29 9.10 9.67 8.60
CA PRO A 29 7.82 9.92 7.98
C PRO A 29 7.87 9.38 6.55
N MET A 30 6.90 8.54 6.19
CA MET A 30 6.80 8.08 4.80
C MET A 30 6.63 9.34 3.93
N THR A 31 7.49 9.50 2.95
CA THR A 31 7.43 10.60 1.99
C THR A 31 6.91 10.08 0.64
N ALA A 32 6.46 10.99 -0.23
CA ALA A 32 6.13 10.63 -1.61
C ALA A 32 7.32 9.97 -2.31
N GLN A 33 8.54 10.48 -2.14
CA GLN A 33 9.75 9.91 -2.72
C GLN A 33 10.04 8.48 -2.26
N THR A 34 9.83 8.19 -0.97
CA THR A 34 9.98 6.83 -0.44
C THR A 34 8.93 5.89 -1.02
N MET A 35 7.68 6.37 -1.16
CA MET A 35 6.60 5.62 -1.80
C MET A 35 6.91 5.33 -3.27
N ASP A 36 7.33 6.35 -4.03
CA ASP A 36 7.68 6.22 -5.44
C ASP A 36 8.82 5.22 -5.64
N SER A 37 9.90 5.35 -4.85
CA SER A 37 11.03 4.42 -4.88
C SER A 37 10.62 2.98 -4.56
N GLN A 38 9.68 2.79 -3.61
CA GLN A 38 9.15 1.48 -3.28
C GLN A 38 8.37 0.88 -4.46
N LEU A 39 7.53 1.68 -5.12
CA LEU A 39 6.75 1.22 -6.27
C LEU A 39 7.64 0.95 -7.49
N ASP A 40 8.67 1.76 -7.71
CA ASP A 40 9.68 1.49 -8.74
C ASP A 40 10.40 0.16 -8.48
N GLY A 41 10.73 -0.14 -7.22
CA GLY A 41 11.31 -1.43 -6.85
C GLY A 41 10.37 -2.62 -7.04
N LEU A 42 9.08 -2.45 -6.72
CA LEU A 42 8.08 -3.52 -6.82
C LEU A 42 7.61 -3.76 -8.26
N TYR A 43 7.42 -2.70 -9.03
CA TYR A 43 6.68 -2.72 -10.29
C TYR A 43 7.46 -2.12 -11.46
N GLY A 44 8.67 -1.59 -11.24
CA GLY A 44 9.50 -0.94 -12.26
C GLY A 44 9.00 0.44 -12.73
N THR A 45 7.94 0.96 -12.12
CA THR A 45 7.37 2.30 -12.35
C THR A 45 6.36 2.59 -11.24
N HIS A 46 6.29 3.84 -10.80
CA HIS A 46 5.31 4.33 -9.83
C HIS A 46 4.21 5.17 -10.49
N GLU A 47 4.51 5.84 -11.61
CA GLU A 47 3.68 6.87 -12.22
C GLU A 47 2.27 6.35 -12.58
N ILE A 48 2.20 5.17 -13.22
CA ILE A 48 0.91 4.58 -13.61
C ILE A 48 0.06 4.15 -12.41
N TYR A 49 0.70 3.86 -11.27
CA TYR A 49 0.02 3.46 -10.05
C TYR A 49 -0.47 4.67 -9.26
N HIS A 50 0.33 5.74 -9.19
CA HIS A 50 -0.08 7.02 -8.60
C HIS A 50 -1.26 7.61 -9.38
N HIS A 51 -1.16 7.70 -10.71
CA HIS A 51 -2.27 8.16 -11.54
C HIS A 51 -3.54 7.31 -11.38
N PHE A 52 -3.39 5.99 -11.27
CA PHE A 52 -4.53 5.11 -11.03
C PHE A 52 -5.16 5.34 -9.66
N PHE A 53 -4.35 5.54 -8.62
CA PHE A 53 -4.82 5.86 -7.28
C PHE A 53 -5.67 7.12 -7.27
N ASP A 54 -5.18 8.23 -7.84
CA ASP A 54 -5.89 9.51 -7.88
C ASP A 54 -7.20 9.37 -8.66
N ALA A 55 -7.14 8.81 -9.87
CA ALA A 55 -8.31 8.65 -10.72
C ALA A 55 -9.39 7.75 -10.10
N LEU A 56 -8.99 6.66 -9.44
CA LEU A 56 -9.93 5.77 -8.76
C LEU A 56 -10.54 6.43 -7.52
N LYS A 57 -9.72 7.10 -6.71
CA LYS A 57 -10.18 7.85 -5.54
C LYS A 57 -11.23 8.89 -5.94
N ASP A 58 -10.92 9.70 -6.94
CA ASP A 58 -11.84 10.72 -7.47
C ASP A 58 -13.12 10.11 -8.03
N SER A 59 -13.01 9.04 -8.82
CA SER A 59 -14.17 8.35 -9.40
C SER A 59 -15.12 7.81 -8.33
N ILE A 60 -14.59 7.29 -7.22
CA ILE A 60 -15.40 6.78 -6.11
C ILE A 60 -16.05 7.94 -5.35
N ILE A 61 -15.29 8.98 -5.00
CA ILE A 61 -15.79 10.16 -4.25
C ILE A 61 -16.90 10.89 -5.05
N GLN A 62 -16.71 11.04 -6.36
CA GLN A 62 -17.67 11.69 -7.26
C GLN A 62 -18.78 10.74 -7.73
N ARG A 63 -18.78 9.48 -7.29
CA ARG A 63 -19.76 8.45 -7.65
C ARG A 63 -19.86 8.22 -9.16
N HIS A 64 -18.76 8.34 -9.89
CA HIS A 64 -18.66 8.04 -11.31
C HIS A 64 -18.63 6.52 -11.55
N LYS A 65 -19.79 5.88 -11.37
CA LYS A 65 -19.96 4.41 -11.43
C LYS A 65 -19.38 3.80 -12.70
N ASP A 66 -19.57 4.47 -13.83
CA ASP A 66 -19.04 4.02 -15.13
C ASP A 66 -17.52 3.99 -15.21
N GLN A 67 -16.84 4.96 -14.58
CA GLN A 67 -15.39 5.07 -14.57
C GLN A 67 -14.78 3.98 -13.67
N VAL A 68 -15.33 3.81 -12.47
CA VAL A 68 -14.95 2.71 -11.56
C VAL A 68 -15.16 1.36 -12.24
N ALA A 69 -16.31 1.16 -12.88
CA ALA A 69 -16.65 -0.10 -13.53
C ALA A 69 -15.73 -0.45 -14.72
N ALA A 70 -15.13 0.55 -15.39
CA ALA A 70 -14.24 0.37 -16.54
C ALA A 70 -12.83 -0.10 -16.14
N VAL A 71 -12.42 0.17 -14.90
CA VAL A 71 -11.11 -0.21 -14.38
C VAL A 71 -11.11 -1.53 -13.60
N ILE A 72 -12.21 -2.28 -13.59
CA ILE A 72 -12.30 -3.59 -12.94
C ILE A 72 -11.80 -4.70 -13.86
N ARG A 73 -11.00 -5.61 -13.31
CA ARG A 73 -10.71 -6.91 -13.91
C ARG A 73 -11.87 -7.85 -13.60
N TYR A 74 -12.72 -8.10 -14.59
CA TYR A 74 -13.80 -9.08 -14.47
C TYR A 74 -13.34 -10.52 -14.73
N PRO A 75 -14.04 -11.52 -14.16
CA PRO A 75 -15.12 -11.40 -13.17
C PRO A 75 -14.61 -10.99 -11.79
N LEU A 76 -15.42 -10.25 -11.05
CA LEU A 76 -15.14 -9.82 -9.67
C LEU A 76 -16.02 -10.61 -8.70
N ILE A 77 -15.45 -11.12 -7.60
CA ILE A 77 -16.21 -11.77 -6.53
C ILE A 77 -16.39 -10.76 -5.40
N VAL A 78 -17.64 -10.53 -5.00
CA VAL A 78 -18.03 -9.59 -3.94
C VAL A 78 -19.06 -10.25 -3.03
N GLN A 79 -19.35 -9.65 -1.89
CA GLN A 79 -20.45 -10.06 -1.01
C GLN A 79 -21.68 -9.16 -1.23
N LEU A 80 -22.81 -9.72 -1.63
CA LEU A 80 -24.10 -9.01 -1.66
C LEU A 80 -25.04 -9.71 -0.69
N ASN A 81 -25.64 -8.97 0.25
CA ASN A 81 -26.55 -9.51 1.26
C ASN A 81 -25.98 -10.76 1.96
N LYS A 82 -24.72 -10.67 2.42
CA LYS A 82 -23.96 -11.74 3.09
C LYS A 82 -23.63 -12.97 2.23
N LYS A 83 -23.94 -12.97 0.93
CA LYS A 83 -23.62 -14.07 0.00
C LYS A 83 -22.54 -13.66 -0.99
N GLN A 84 -21.63 -14.57 -1.32
CA GLN A 84 -20.67 -14.34 -2.40
C GLN A 84 -21.39 -14.34 -3.75
N VAL A 85 -21.18 -13.29 -4.53
CA VAL A 85 -21.75 -13.10 -5.86
C VAL A 85 -20.63 -12.81 -6.85
N LYS A 86 -20.69 -13.48 -8.00
CA LYS A 86 -19.77 -13.25 -9.12
C LYS A 86 -20.35 -12.19 -10.05
N ILE A 87 -19.76 -10.99 -10.03
CA ILE A 87 -20.05 -9.90 -10.94
C ILE A 87 -19.27 -10.14 -12.24
N LYS A 88 -19.99 -10.38 -13.33
CA LYS A 88 -19.39 -10.84 -14.59
C LYS A 88 -18.92 -9.71 -15.51
N ASN A 89 -19.49 -8.52 -15.38
CA ASN A 89 -19.25 -7.42 -16.30
C ASN A 89 -19.62 -6.05 -15.70
N LYS A 90 -19.32 -5.00 -16.49
CA LYS A 90 -19.57 -3.59 -16.17
C LYS A 90 -21.02 -3.31 -15.77
N GLN A 91 -21.98 -3.82 -16.54
CA GLN A 91 -23.41 -3.59 -16.30
C GLN A 91 -23.87 -4.17 -14.96
N GLN A 92 -23.41 -5.38 -14.63
CA GLN A 92 -23.72 -5.99 -13.33
C GLN A 92 -23.09 -5.23 -12.17
N PHE A 93 -21.85 -4.75 -12.33
CA PHE A 93 -21.20 -3.95 -11.30
C PHE A 93 -21.97 -2.65 -11.03
N ILE A 94 -22.33 -1.91 -12.08
CA ILE A 94 -23.09 -0.65 -11.95
C ILE A 94 -24.44 -0.89 -11.28
N LYS A 95 -25.15 -1.96 -11.67
CA LYS A 95 -26.43 -2.36 -11.06
C LYS A 95 -26.32 -2.57 -9.54
N HIS A 96 -25.19 -3.10 -9.08
CA HIS A 96 -24.94 -3.42 -7.68
C HIS A 96 -23.99 -2.43 -6.98
N TYR A 97 -23.68 -1.29 -7.61
CA TYR A 97 -22.61 -0.40 -7.17
C TYR A 97 -22.71 -0.04 -5.69
N ASP A 98 -23.88 0.43 -5.25
CA ASP A 98 -24.07 0.93 -3.87
C ASP A 98 -24.03 -0.19 -2.81
N GLN A 99 -24.17 -1.46 -3.24
CA GLN A 99 -23.99 -2.63 -2.37
C GLN A 99 -22.52 -3.11 -2.35
N ILE A 100 -21.75 -2.79 -3.38
CA ILE A 100 -20.34 -3.17 -3.52
C ILE A 100 -19.42 -2.10 -2.93
N ILE A 101 -19.60 -0.85 -3.36
CA ILE A 101 -18.94 0.36 -2.86
C ILE A 101 -19.86 0.94 -1.79
N THR A 102 -19.68 0.45 -0.57
CA THR A 102 -20.47 0.86 0.59
C THR A 102 -19.96 2.16 1.19
N PRO A 103 -20.73 2.81 2.09
CA PRO A 103 -20.25 4.00 2.80
C PRO A 103 -18.91 3.80 3.54
N LYS A 104 -18.67 2.59 4.08
CA LYS A 104 -17.39 2.26 4.72
C LYS A 104 -16.24 2.27 3.72
N ILE A 105 -16.42 1.68 2.54
CA ILE A 105 -15.41 1.68 1.48
C ILE A 105 -15.18 3.10 0.95
N GLU A 106 -16.24 3.88 0.76
CA GLU A 106 -16.12 5.29 0.35
C GLU A 106 -15.30 6.10 1.37
N GLN A 107 -15.53 5.88 2.67
CA GLN A 107 -14.76 6.55 3.72
C GLN A 107 -13.29 6.16 3.70
N VAL A 108 -12.98 4.86 3.58
CA VAL A 108 -11.59 4.37 3.45
C VAL A 108 -10.90 5.03 2.26
N VAL A 109 -11.58 5.10 1.10
CA VAL A 109 -11.04 5.75 -0.10
C VAL A 109 -10.83 7.25 0.11
N LYS A 110 -11.76 7.93 0.77
CA LYS A 110 -11.68 9.36 1.07
C LYS A 110 -10.49 9.70 1.97
N GLU A 111 -10.23 8.89 2.99
CA GLU A 111 -9.15 9.12 3.96
C GLU A 111 -7.77 8.71 3.43
N GLN A 112 -7.69 7.64 2.63
CA GLN A 112 -6.44 7.09 2.13
C GLN A 112 -5.60 8.14 1.41
N GLN A 113 -4.35 8.33 1.84
CA GLN A 113 -3.33 9.08 1.12
C GLN A 113 -2.50 8.12 0.26
N TYR A 114 -1.91 8.62 -0.83
CA TYR A 114 -0.98 7.86 -1.66
C TYR A 114 0.24 7.41 -0.85
N VAL A 115 0.78 8.33 -0.05
CA VAL A 115 1.89 8.07 0.86
C VAL A 115 1.48 7.03 1.90
N GLY A 116 2.25 5.95 1.98
CA GLY A 116 2.03 4.90 2.96
C GLY A 116 0.93 3.90 2.62
N MET A 117 0.47 3.86 1.35
CA MET A 117 -0.43 2.81 0.90
C MET A 117 0.19 1.42 1.06
N LEU A 118 -0.64 0.46 1.47
CA LEU A 118 -0.26 -0.94 1.49
C LEU A 118 0.13 -1.38 0.07
N SER A 119 1.41 -1.74 -0.12
CA SER A 119 1.99 -2.09 -1.41
C SER A 119 2.84 -3.34 -1.28
N THR A 120 2.54 -4.34 -2.10
CA THR A 120 3.19 -5.66 -2.07
C THR A 120 3.40 -6.18 -3.49
N TYR A 121 4.11 -7.28 -3.68
CA TYR A 121 4.21 -7.92 -5.00
C TYR A 121 2.85 -8.31 -5.63
N ARG A 122 1.76 -8.34 -4.85
CA ARG A 122 0.40 -8.65 -5.32
C ARG A 122 -0.36 -7.42 -5.84
N GLY A 123 0.17 -6.22 -5.65
CA GLY A 123 -0.50 -4.96 -5.94
C GLY A 123 -0.60 -4.05 -4.72
N MET A 124 -1.37 -2.99 -4.89
CA MET A 124 -1.63 -1.97 -3.89
C MET A 124 -3.07 -2.07 -3.39
N ALA A 125 -3.30 -1.59 -2.17
CA ALA A 125 -4.62 -1.58 -1.58
C ALA A 125 -5.01 -0.26 -0.91
N PHE A 126 -6.28 0.09 -1.05
CA PHE A 126 -6.94 1.07 -0.18
C PHE A 126 -7.27 0.41 1.16
N GLY A 127 -7.04 1.16 2.24
CA GLY A 127 -7.28 0.72 3.61
C GLY A 127 -6.47 -0.52 3.98
N ASN A 128 -7.10 -1.44 4.68
CA ASN A 128 -6.53 -2.72 5.10
C ASN A 128 -6.77 -3.84 4.08
N GLY A 129 -7.02 -3.48 2.82
CA GLY A 129 -7.30 -4.44 1.76
C GLY A 129 -8.74 -4.39 1.24
N GLU A 130 -9.50 -3.32 1.50
CA GLU A 130 -10.87 -3.17 1.02
C GLU A 130 -10.96 -3.12 -0.51
N ILE A 131 -10.03 -2.44 -1.18
CA ILE A 131 -9.92 -2.43 -2.64
C ILE A 131 -8.48 -2.73 -3.02
N TRP A 132 -8.27 -3.78 -3.81
CA TRP A 132 -6.97 -4.14 -4.37
C TRP A 132 -6.89 -3.79 -5.85
N PHE A 133 -5.77 -3.19 -6.27
CA PHE A 133 -5.46 -2.95 -7.68
C PHE A 133 -4.02 -3.35 -8.02
N ALA A 134 -3.82 -3.78 -9.25
CA ALA A 134 -2.51 -4.23 -9.74
C ALA A 134 -2.37 -3.96 -11.24
N GLY A 135 -1.12 -3.82 -11.68
CA GLY A 135 -0.75 -3.81 -13.09
C GLY A 135 -0.96 -5.17 -13.73
N LEU A 136 -1.65 -5.22 -14.86
CA LEU A 136 -1.84 -6.42 -15.66
C LEU A 136 -1.05 -6.31 -16.96
N CYS A 137 -0.15 -7.28 -17.20
CA CYS A 137 0.60 -7.37 -18.44
C CYS A 137 -0.18 -8.24 -19.45
N PRO A 138 -0.34 -7.81 -20.71
CA PRO A 138 -1.04 -8.58 -21.73
C PRO A 138 -0.27 -9.81 -22.23
N LYS A 139 1.03 -9.94 -21.93
CA LYS A 139 1.88 -11.08 -22.36
C LYS A 139 2.34 -11.92 -21.17
N LYS A 140 2.70 -13.18 -21.45
CA LYS A 140 3.24 -14.15 -20.47
C LYS A 140 4.46 -13.62 -19.67
N THR A 141 5.16 -12.62 -20.19
CA THR A 141 6.30 -11.99 -19.51
C THR A 141 6.06 -10.48 -19.41
N CYS A 142 6.11 -9.95 -18.20
CA CYS A 142 6.09 -8.51 -17.90
C CYS A 142 7.47 -7.91 -18.16
N LYS A 143 7.98 -7.99 -19.39
CA LYS A 143 9.27 -7.38 -19.77
C LYS A 143 9.12 -5.95 -20.27
N ASP A 144 7.91 -5.61 -20.71
CA ASP A 144 7.58 -4.31 -21.28
C ASP A 144 6.47 -3.67 -20.43
N HIS A 145 6.89 -2.83 -19.48
CA HIS A 145 5.99 -2.19 -18.52
C HIS A 145 5.16 -1.08 -19.18
N SER A 146 5.51 -0.64 -20.40
CA SER A 146 4.74 0.36 -21.17
C SER A 146 3.35 -0.14 -21.59
N LYS A 147 3.12 -1.45 -21.52
CA LYS A 147 1.83 -2.10 -21.86
C LYS A 147 1.05 -2.54 -20.63
N THR A 148 1.54 -2.24 -19.44
CA THR A 148 0.85 -2.55 -18.20
C THR A 148 -0.42 -1.73 -18.08
N VAL A 149 -1.55 -2.40 -17.85
CA VAL A 149 -2.82 -1.73 -17.56
C VAL A 149 -3.17 -2.01 -16.10
N VAL A 150 -3.25 -0.96 -15.29
CA VAL A 150 -3.67 -1.09 -13.89
C VAL A 150 -5.18 -1.33 -13.83
N LYS A 151 -5.60 -2.32 -13.03
CA LYS A 151 -7.01 -2.68 -12.82
C LYS A 151 -7.28 -2.98 -11.36
N ILE A 152 -8.52 -2.75 -10.91
CA ILE A 152 -9.05 -3.31 -9.66
C ILE A 152 -9.14 -4.83 -9.84
N ILE A 153 -8.48 -5.56 -8.94
CA ILE A 153 -8.42 -7.02 -8.94
C ILE A 153 -9.23 -7.64 -7.80
N GLY A 154 -9.66 -6.85 -6.82
CA GLY A 154 -10.47 -7.31 -5.69
C GLY A 154 -11.17 -6.16 -4.97
N ILE A 155 -12.40 -6.43 -4.49
CA ILE A 155 -13.15 -5.54 -3.60
C ILE A 155 -13.68 -6.40 -2.46
N ASN A 156 -13.14 -6.17 -1.27
CA ASN A 156 -13.35 -6.97 -0.09
C ASN A 156 -14.40 -6.30 0.81
N ASN A 157 -15.64 -6.33 0.33
CA ASN A 157 -16.78 -5.75 1.05
C ASN A 157 -17.37 -6.72 2.10
N PHE A 158 -16.59 -7.73 2.52
CA PHE A 158 -16.97 -8.75 3.50
C PHE A 158 -16.49 -8.47 4.94
N MET A 159 -15.56 -7.53 5.13
CA MET A 159 -15.04 -7.14 6.45
C MET A 159 -15.83 -5.97 7.06
N GLN A 160 -17.12 -5.86 6.72
CA GLN A 160 -17.96 -4.71 7.06
C GLN A 160 -18.79 -4.94 8.30
#